data_AF-A0A1U7NH58-F1
#
_entry.id   AF-A0A1U7NH58-F1
#
_cell.length_a   1.000
_cell.length_b   1.000
_cell.length_c   1.000
_cell.angle_alpha   90.00
_cell.angle_beta   90.00
_cell.angle_gamma   90.00
#
_symmetry.space_group_name_H-M   'P 1'
#
loop_
_entity.id
_entity.type
_entity.pdbx_description
1 polymer ?
#
loop_
_entity_poly.entity_id
_entity_poly.type
_entity_poly.pdbx_seq_one_letter_code
_entity_poly.pdbx_strand_id
1 'polypeptide(L)'
;MVSFELIEKDDSHVVYYYWPENDRTKKPGKVIIDRIAEEVDLELAEGDFWCSSSVEEQNSMRQSMNQMRIDEGKPELTEEEWPVATEEMRWTFYGSHAVHQIIKSYNAGSIPENGMEAWY
;
A
#
# COMPACT_ATOMS: atom_id res chain seq x y z
N MET A 1 -10.27 7.40 2.85
CA MET A 1 -9.24 8.32 2.29
C MET A 1 -8.08 8.47 3.26
N VAL A 2 -6.89 8.84 2.81
CA VAL A 2 -5.72 9.10 3.67
C VAL A 2 -5.00 10.36 3.20
N SER A 3 -4.42 11.11 4.14
CA SER A 3 -3.50 12.20 3.83
C SER A 3 -2.14 11.93 4.43
N PHE A 4 -1.09 12.48 3.84
CA PHE A 4 0.26 12.41 4.39
C PHE A 4 1.03 13.72 4.20
N GLU A 5 2.07 13.89 5.00
CA GLU A 5 2.92 15.07 5.02
C GLU A 5 4.35 14.68 5.38
N LEU A 6 5.31 15.25 4.67
CA LEU A 6 6.74 15.06 4.89
C LEU A 6 7.15 15.81 6.16
N ILE A 7 7.78 15.09 7.08
CA ILE A 7 8.22 15.64 8.37
C ILE A 7 9.73 15.79 8.42
N GLU A 8 10.44 14.81 7.85
CA GLU A 8 11.89 14.80 7.85
C GLU A 8 12.40 14.23 6.54
N LYS A 9 13.47 14.84 6.03
CA LYS A 9 14.19 14.36 4.86
C LYS A 9 15.67 14.60 5.08
N ASP A 10 16.42 13.53 5.03
CA ASP A 10 17.87 13.55 5.04
C ASP A 10 18.45 12.63 3.94
N ASP A 11 19.77 12.45 3.96
CA ASP A 11 20.47 11.64 2.96
C ASP A 11 20.20 10.14 3.12
N SER A 12 19.87 9.70 4.33
CA SER A 12 19.60 8.30 4.70
C SER A 12 18.12 7.95 4.80
N HIS A 13 17.26 8.86 5.26
CA HIS A 13 15.85 8.58 5.52
C HIS A 13 14.92 9.66 4.96
N VAL A 14 13.69 9.24 4.65
CA VAL A 14 12.56 10.14 4.40
C VAL A 14 11.41 9.70 5.29
N VAL A 15 10.88 10.63 6.09
CA VAL A 15 9.88 10.34 7.10
C VAL A 15 8.62 11.15 6.84
N TYR A 16 7.49 10.45 6.77
CA TYR A 16 6.17 11.03 6.60
C TYR A 16 5.30 10.73 7.81
N TYR A 17 4.39 11.65 8.10
CA TYR A 17 3.19 11.33 8.86
C TYR A 17 2.01 11.11 7.92
N TYR A 18 1.12 10.20 8.32
CA TYR A 18 -0.14 9.98 7.63
C TYR A 18 -1.32 9.95 8.61
N TRP A 19 -2.49 10.36 8.11
CA TRP A 19 -3.74 10.47 8.86
C TRP A 19 -4.87 9.77 8.10
N PRO A 20 -5.41 8.67 8.65
CA PRO A 20 -6.66 8.07 8.22
C PRO A 20 -7.78 9.11 8.19
N GLU A 21 -8.56 9.12 7.12
CA GLU A 21 -9.70 10.04 6.92
C GLU A 21 -9.33 11.53 7.07
N ASN A 22 -8.04 11.87 6.91
CA ASN A 22 -7.50 13.22 7.14
C ASN A 22 -7.82 13.77 8.55
N ASP A 23 -8.02 12.90 9.54
CA ASP A 23 -8.32 13.31 10.91
C ASP A 23 -7.05 13.73 11.66
N ARG A 24 -6.69 15.01 11.54
CA ARG A 24 -5.52 15.63 12.18
C ARG A 24 -5.64 15.75 13.70
N THR A 25 -6.79 15.41 14.30
CA THR A 25 -6.97 15.43 15.76
C THR A 25 -6.39 14.18 16.43
N LYS A 26 -6.18 13.11 15.65
CA LYS A 26 -5.67 11.82 16.11
C LYS A 26 -4.16 11.70 15.95
N LYS A 27 -3.58 10.72 16.66
CA LYS A 27 -2.16 10.40 16.52
C LYS A 27 -1.86 9.96 15.07
N PRO A 28 -0.95 10.63 14.35
CA PRO A 28 -0.54 10.18 13.02
C PRO A 28 0.18 8.84 13.08
N GLY A 29 0.11 8.12 11.97
CA GLY A 29 1.04 7.03 11.70
C GLY A 29 2.29 7.59 11.04
N LYS A 30 3.32 6.76 10.96
CA LYS A 30 4.62 7.15 10.41
C LYS A 30 4.99 6.22 9.26
N VAL A 31 5.43 6.78 8.15
CA VAL A 31 6.10 6.04 7.07
C VAL A 31 7.56 6.45 7.07
N ILE A 32 8.46 5.48 7.17
CA ILE A 32 9.91 5.70 7.17
C ILE A 32 10.46 4.98 5.95
N ILE A 33 11.10 5.73 5.06
CA ILE A 33 11.78 5.18 3.88
C ILE A 33 13.28 5.24 4.15
N ASP A 34 13.93 4.09 4.26
CA ASP A 34 15.38 3.97 4.30
C ASP A 34 15.91 3.99 2.87
N ARG A 35 16.67 5.03 2.53
CA ARG A 35 17.22 5.26 1.19
C ARG A 35 18.47 4.43 0.91
N ILE A 36 19.08 3.85 1.94
CA ILE A 36 20.28 3.02 1.85
C ILE A 36 19.88 1.55 1.71
N ALA A 37 18.97 1.08 2.57
CA ALA A 37 18.47 -0.29 2.53
C ALA A 37 17.37 -0.50 1.49
N GLU A 38 16.78 0.58 0.95
CA GLU A 38 15.60 0.53 0.07
C GLU A 38 14.39 -0.15 0.73
N GLU A 39 14.27 0.01 2.04
CA GLU A 39 13.19 -0.56 2.87
C GLU A 39 12.19 0.52 3.30
N VAL A 40 10.95 0.08 3.55
CA VAL A 40 9.88 0.96 4.05
C VAL A 40 9.31 0.37 5.33
N ASP A 41 9.45 1.13 6.41
CA ASP A 41 8.84 0.83 7.70
C ASP A 41 7.58 1.66 7.93
N LEU A 42 6.64 1.09 8.67
CA LEU A 42 5.37 1.71 8.97
C LEU A 42 4.99 1.57 10.45
N GLU A 43 4.73 2.72 11.08
CA GLU A 43 4.06 2.82 12.37
C GLU A 43 2.59 3.18 12.15
N LEU A 44 1.68 2.39 12.70
CA LEU A 44 0.24 2.59 12.51
C LEU A 44 -0.28 3.90 13.12
N ALA A 45 -1.10 4.60 12.34
CA ALA A 45 -1.90 5.71 12.82
C ALA A 45 -3.02 5.24 13.75
N GLU A 46 -3.50 6.14 14.62
CA GLU A 46 -4.72 5.88 15.37
C GLU A 46 -5.93 5.82 14.43
N GLY A 47 -6.66 4.70 14.48
CA GLY A 47 -7.78 4.42 13.57
C GLY A 47 -7.38 3.66 12.30
N ASP A 48 -6.10 3.34 12.12
CA ASP A 48 -5.63 2.38 11.13
C ASP A 48 -5.52 0.98 11.73
N PHE A 49 -5.50 -0.04 10.87
CA PHE A 49 -5.47 -1.44 11.30
C PHE A 49 -4.87 -2.33 10.21
N TRP A 50 -4.31 -3.46 10.66
CA TRP A 50 -3.86 -4.51 9.76
C TRP A 50 -5.06 -5.25 9.15
N CYS A 51 -4.97 -5.47 7.84
CA CYS A 51 -5.76 -6.41 7.08
C CYS A 51 -4.85 -7.55 6.62
N SER A 52 -5.46 -8.69 6.38
CA SER A 52 -4.78 -9.80 5.74
C SER A 52 -5.71 -10.58 4.84
N SER A 53 -5.09 -11.34 3.93
CA SER A 53 -5.77 -12.34 3.12
C SER A 53 -4.91 -13.60 3.09
N SER A 54 -5.53 -14.71 3.45
CA SER A 54 -4.89 -16.02 3.43
C SER A 54 -4.54 -16.46 2.01
N VAL A 55 -3.64 -17.43 1.88
CA VAL A 55 -3.28 -18.05 0.59
C VAL A 55 -4.51 -18.64 -0.10
N GLU A 56 -5.40 -19.25 0.67
CA GLU A 56 -6.63 -19.86 0.14
C GLU A 56 -7.59 -18.81 -0.42
N GLU A 57 -7.83 -17.72 0.31
CA GLU A 57 -8.69 -16.62 -0.15
C GLU A 57 -8.14 -15.97 -1.42
N GLN A 58 -6.84 -15.66 -1.44
CA GLN A 58 -6.19 -15.07 -2.61
C GLN A 58 -6.31 -15.98 -3.85
N ASN A 59 -6.05 -17.29 -3.69
CA ASN A 59 -6.15 -18.23 -4.80
C ASN A 59 -7.59 -18.52 -5.22
N SER A 60 -8.55 -18.48 -4.29
CA SER A 60 -9.99 -18.56 -4.58
C SER A 60 -10.46 -17.36 -5.40
N MET A 61 -9.97 -16.15 -5.09
CA MET A 61 -10.22 -14.95 -5.90
C MET A 61 -9.63 -15.10 -7.31
N ARG A 62 -8.37 -15.56 -7.42
CA ARG A 62 -7.72 -15.84 -8.72
C ARG A 62 -8.54 -16.83 -9.56
N GLN A 63 -9.01 -17.92 -8.96
CA GLN A 63 -9.86 -18.90 -9.63
C GLN A 63 -11.19 -18.30 -10.10
N SER A 64 -11.83 -17.49 -9.25
CA SER A 64 -13.09 -16.81 -9.61
C SER A 64 -12.90 -15.84 -10.78
N MET A 65 -11.78 -15.09 -10.80
CA MET A 65 -11.41 -14.21 -11.91
C MET A 65 -11.13 -14.99 -13.19
N ASN A 66 -10.43 -16.13 -13.10
CA ASN A 66 -10.18 -17.01 -14.24
C ASN A 66 -11.47 -17.58 -14.81
N GLN A 67 -12.43 -17.99 -13.96
CA GLN A 67 -13.72 -18.46 -14.42
C GLN A 67 -14.48 -17.39 -15.20
N MET A 68 -14.53 -16.15 -14.70
CA MET A 68 -15.15 -15.03 -15.44
C MET A 68 -14.46 -14.76 -16.78
N ARG A 69 -13.12 -14.87 -16.84
CA ARG A 69 -12.37 -14.70 -18.10
C ARG A 69 -12.67 -15.81 -19.09
N ILE A 70 -12.74 -17.06 -18.65
CA ILE A 70 -13.12 -18.20 -19.49
C ILE A 70 -14.53 -17.99 -20.08
N ASP A 71 -15.48 -17.55 -19.26
CA ASP A 71 -16.85 -17.27 -19.69
C ASP A 71 -16.89 -16.13 -20.74
N GLU A 72 -15.96 -15.17 -20.66
CA GLU A 72 -15.75 -14.10 -21.65
C GLU A 72 -14.91 -14.53 -22.87
N GLY A 73 -14.47 -15.78 -22.95
CA GLY A 73 -13.60 -16.29 -24.02
C GLY A 73 -12.17 -15.76 -23.97
N LYS A 74 -11.74 -15.23 -22.83
CA LYS A 74 -10.37 -14.75 -22.56
C LYS A 74 -9.53 -15.87 -21.94
N PRO A 75 -8.20 -15.88 -22.20
CA PRO A 75 -7.31 -16.80 -21.50
C PRO A 75 -7.28 -16.48 -20.01
N GLU A 76 -7.03 -17.50 -19.20
CA GLU A 76 -6.75 -17.36 -17.77
C GLU A 76 -5.57 -16.40 -17.51
N LEU A 77 -5.51 -15.87 -16.29
CA LEU A 77 -4.41 -15.04 -15.84
C LEU A 77 -3.11 -15.85 -15.77
N THR A 78 -2.06 -15.33 -16.38
CA THR A 78 -0.70 -15.88 -16.27
C THR A 78 -0.10 -15.64 -14.88
N GLU A 79 1.01 -16.33 -14.58
CA GLU A 79 1.76 -16.07 -13.34
C GLU A 79 2.39 -14.68 -13.31
N GLU A 80 2.65 -14.07 -14.47
CA GLU A 80 3.17 -12.70 -14.56
C GLU A 80 2.07 -11.66 -14.29
N GLU A 81 0.84 -11.91 -14.74
CA GLU A 81 -0.29 -10.99 -14.52
C GLU A 81 -0.80 -11.05 -13.07
N TRP A 82 -0.90 -12.25 -12.51
CA TRP A 82 -1.36 -12.43 -11.14
C TRP A 82 -0.80 -13.74 -10.58
N PRO A 83 0.35 -13.76 -9.90
CA PRO A 83 0.95 -15.01 -9.45
C PRO A 83 0.02 -15.79 -8.50
N VAL A 84 0.15 -17.12 -8.48
CA VAL A 84 -0.46 -17.94 -7.44
C VAL A 84 0.12 -17.55 -6.09
N ALA A 85 -0.74 -17.26 -5.12
CA ALA A 85 -0.31 -16.90 -3.79
C ALA A 85 0.34 -18.11 -3.11
N THR A 86 1.53 -17.90 -2.55
CA THR A 86 2.24 -18.88 -1.71
C THR A 86 2.28 -18.47 -0.24
N GLU A 87 1.99 -17.20 0.06
CA GLU A 87 2.07 -16.62 1.40
C GLU A 87 0.86 -15.74 1.72
N GLU A 88 0.61 -15.52 3.01
CA GLU A 88 -0.41 -14.60 3.48
C GLU A 88 -0.05 -13.17 3.07
N MET A 89 -0.98 -12.47 2.43
CA MET A 89 -0.81 -11.05 2.13
C MET A 89 -1.26 -10.24 3.35
N ARG A 90 -0.42 -9.31 3.80
CA ARG A 90 -0.74 -8.37 4.88
C ARG A 90 -0.54 -6.94 4.40
N TRP A 91 -1.47 -6.07 4.79
CA TRP A 91 -1.41 -4.64 4.49
C TRP A 91 -2.12 -3.86 5.58
N THR A 92 -1.92 -2.54 5.62
CA THR A 92 -2.69 -1.66 6.49
C THR A 92 -3.78 -0.97 5.68
N PHE A 93 -4.95 -0.77 6.27
CA PHE A 93 -6.09 -0.24 5.52
C PHE A 93 -5.85 1.18 5.01
N TYR A 94 -5.16 2.03 5.77
CA TYR A 94 -4.81 3.39 5.35
C TYR A 94 -3.33 3.55 5.02
N GLY A 95 -2.45 3.03 5.86
CA GLY A 95 -1.01 3.21 5.72
C GLY A 95 -0.46 2.71 4.38
N SER A 96 -0.96 1.57 3.88
CA SER A 96 -0.51 1.00 2.61
C SER A 96 -0.88 1.87 1.40
N HIS A 97 -2.00 2.60 1.46
CA HIS A 97 -2.32 3.61 0.44
C HIS A 97 -1.33 4.78 0.48
N ALA A 98 -1.09 5.35 1.68
CA ALA A 98 -0.10 6.42 1.83
C ALA A 98 1.29 5.98 1.31
N VAL A 99 1.76 4.79 1.70
CA VAL A 99 3.02 4.21 1.20
C VAL A 99 3.00 4.09 -0.31
N HIS A 100 1.94 3.54 -0.90
CA HIS A 100 1.84 3.37 -2.35
C HIS A 100 2.00 4.70 -3.09
N GLN A 101 1.29 5.76 -2.66
CA GLN A 101 1.36 7.06 -3.30
C GLN A 101 2.74 7.73 -3.11
N ILE A 102 3.35 7.60 -1.93
CA ILE A 102 4.69 8.12 -1.66
C ILE A 102 5.72 7.39 -2.53
N ILE A 103 5.72 6.06 -2.56
CA ILE A 103 6.68 5.25 -3.32
C ILE A 103 6.52 5.43 -4.82
N LYS A 104 5.28 5.55 -5.31
CA LYS A 104 5.03 5.90 -6.71
C LYS A 104 5.70 7.23 -7.10
N SER A 105 5.60 8.23 -6.24
CA SER A 105 6.22 9.55 -6.46
C SER A 105 7.74 9.47 -6.34
N TYR A 106 8.24 8.72 -5.35
CA TYR A 106 9.66 8.48 -5.11
C TYR A 106 10.34 7.82 -6.31
N ASN A 107 9.73 6.76 -6.85
CA ASN A 107 10.21 6.06 -8.05
C ASN A 107 10.13 6.91 -9.32
N ALA A 108 9.27 7.93 -9.34
CA ALA A 108 9.24 8.95 -10.39
C ALA A 108 10.29 10.06 -10.22
N GLY A 109 11.15 9.96 -9.20
CA GLY A 109 12.21 10.94 -8.91
C GLY A 109 11.75 12.16 -8.10
N SER A 110 10.60 12.07 -7.44
CA SER A 110 10.02 13.18 -6.67
C SER A 110 9.75 12.78 -5.22
N ILE A 111 9.99 13.70 -4.29
CA ILE A 111 9.69 13.51 -2.86
C ILE A 111 8.58 14.52 -2.53
N PRO A 112 7.30 14.11 -2.54
CA PRO A 112 6.19 15.02 -2.30
C PRO A 112 6.23 15.57 -0.87
N GLU A 113 5.97 16.86 -0.67
CA GLU A 113 5.89 17.43 0.69
C GLU A 113 4.59 17.05 1.40
N ASN A 114 3.51 16.83 0.66
CA ASN A 114 2.23 16.36 1.18
C ASN A 114 1.43 15.68 0.07
N GLY A 115 0.38 14.96 0.46
CA GLY A 115 -0.51 14.28 -0.47
C GLY A 115 -1.79 13.79 0.17
N MET A 116 -2.71 13.38 -0.68
CA MET A 116 -4.00 12.83 -0.29
C MET A 116 -4.44 11.80 -1.33
N GLU A 117 -4.91 10.66 -0.84
CA GLU A 117 -5.45 9.57 -1.64
C GLU A 117 -6.86 9.23 -1.17
N ALA A 118 -7.80 9.24 -2.11
CA ALA A 118 -9.14 8.74 -1.90
C ALA A 118 -9.36 7.53 -2.81
N TRP A 119 -9.90 6.45 -2.23
CA TRP A 119 -10.32 5.24 -2.92
C TRP A 119 -11.80 4.99 -2.62
N TYR A 120 -12.52 4.47 -3.61
CA TYR A 120 -13.97 4.22 -3.57
C TYR A 120 -14.26 2.77 -3.97
#